data_AF-A0A838IA67-F1
#
_entry.id   AF-A0A838IA67-F1
#
_cell.length_a   1.000
_cell.length_b   1.000
_cell.length_c   1.000
_cell.angle_alpha   90.00
_cell.angle_beta   90.00
_cell.angle_gamma   90.00
#
_symmetry.space_group_name_H-M   'P 1'
#
loop_
_entity.id
_entity.type
_entity.pdbx_description
1 polymer ?
#
loop_
_entity_poly.entity_id
_entity_poly.type
_entity_poly.pdbx_seq_one_letter_code
_entity_poly.pdbx_strand_id
1 'polypeptide(L)'
;DYPYGFHDETKIRQFLEGAEFQDIKMTPIELASVSETALDAARGLMQGTPVMMAVKERDATQIQPLTDAVAAALERECGGKPCRGKMRALVWAATR
;
A
#
# COMPACT_ATOMS: atom_id res chain seq x y z
N ASP A 1 -8.34 14.24 2.89
CA ASP A 1 -7.28 13.39 2.31
C ASP A 1 -7.38 11.98 2.81
N TYR A 2 -7.56 11.02 1.90
CA TYR A 2 -7.40 9.60 2.25
C TYR A 2 -5.93 9.23 2.10
N PRO A 3 -5.35 8.43 3.00
CA PRO A 3 -3.93 8.05 2.97
C PRO A 3 -3.48 7.17 1.78
N TYR A 4 -4.28 7.11 0.71
CA TYR A 4 -4.04 6.28 -0.47
C TYR A 4 -4.54 6.99 -1.73
N GLY A 5 -4.07 8.20 -2.03
CA GLY A 5 -4.62 9.01 -3.14
C GLY A 5 -4.27 8.51 -4.54
N PHE A 6 -3.05 7.99 -4.73
CA PHE A 6 -2.49 7.62 -6.04
C PHE A 6 -2.81 6.17 -6.47
N HIS A 7 -4.05 5.74 -6.30
CA HIS A 7 -4.56 4.48 -6.89
C HIS A 7 -5.65 4.71 -7.95
N ASP A 8 -6.23 5.91 -7.98
CA ASP A 8 -7.31 6.29 -8.89
C ASP A 8 -6.73 6.83 -10.19
N GLU A 9 -6.87 6.04 -11.26
CA GLU A 9 -6.32 6.38 -12.57
C GLU A 9 -6.83 7.73 -13.09
N THR A 10 -8.11 8.03 -12.88
CA THR A 10 -8.72 9.26 -13.39
C THR A 10 -8.14 10.47 -12.69
N LYS A 11 -7.97 10.40 -11.36
CA LYS A 11 -7.37 11.49 -10.58
C LYS A 11 -5.92 11.73 -10.96
N ILE A 12 -5.14 10.68 -11.17
CA ILE A 12 -3.72 10.82 -11.56
C ILE A 12 -3.62 11.43 -12.96
N ARG A 13 -4.44 10.98 -13.92
CA ARG A 13 -4.47 11.56 -15.27
C ARG A 13 -4.81 13.06 -15.23
N GLN A 14 -5.88 13.44 -14.53
CA GLN A 14 -6.27 14.84 -14.38
C GLN A 14 -5.18 15.69 -13.71
N PHE A 15 -4.49 15.13 -12.72
CA PHE A 15 -3.37 15.80 -12.06
C PHE A 15 -2.21 16.05 -13.02
N LEU A 16 -1.86 15.08 -13.87
CA LEU A 16 -0.80 15.21 -14.86
C LEU A 16 -1.19 16.20 -15.98
N GLU A 17 -2.43 16.13 -16.49
CA GLU A 17 -2.95 17.06 -17.49
C GLU A 17 -3.00 18.50 -16.96
N GLY A 18 -3.45 18.70 -15.72
CA GLY A 18 -3.47 20.01 -15.06
C GLY A 18 -2.07 20.59 -14.81
N ALA A 19 -1.04 19.74 -14.82
CA ALA A 19 0.37 20.14 -14.77
C ALA A 19 1.01 20.28 -16.17
N GLU A 20 0.19 20.28 -17.24
CA GLU A 20 0.58 20.47 -18.64
C GLU A 20 1.49 19.37 -19.19
N PHE A 21 1.52 18.18 -18.57
CA PHE A 21 2.19 17.02 -19.14
C PHE A 21 1.45 16.50 -20.37
N GLN A 22 2.21 16.03 -21.35
CA GLN A 22 1.74 15.47 -22.62
C GLN A 22 2.18 14.01 -22.75
N ASP A 23 1.70 13.34 -23.81
CA ASP A 23 2.01 11.92 -24.10
C ASP A 23 1.79 10.98 -22.90
N ILE A 24 0.78 11.26 -22.08
CA ILE A 24 0.54 10.57 -20.81
C ILE A 24 0.12 9.12 -21.05
N LYS A 25 1.01 8.18 -20.69
CA LYS A 25 0.79 6.74 -20.76
C LYS A 25 0.77 6.12 -19.37
N MET A 26 -0.26 5.32 -19.11
CA MET A 26 -0.37 4.48 -17.92
C MET A 26 -0.10 3.02 -18.31
N THR A 27 0.71 2.33 -17.51
CA THR A 27 0.95 0.89 -17.63
C THR A 27 0.72 0.21 -16.29
N PRO A 28 -0.29 -0.67 -16.16
CA PRO A 28 -0.47 -1.45 -14.95
C PRO A 28 0.56 -2.60 -14.93
N ILE A 29 1.28 -2.75 -13.83
CA ILE A 29 2.23 -3.84 -13.61
C ILE A 29 1.75 -4.66 -12.42
N GLU A 30 1.43 -5.93 -12.68
CA GLU A 30 1.12 -6.88 -11.61
C GLU A 30 2.41 -7.44 -11.00
N LEU A 31 2.50 -7.39 -9.68
CA LEU A 31 3.62 -7.90 -8.90
C LEU A 31 3.06 -8.73 -7.74
N ALA A 32 3.73 -9.83 -7.42
CA ALA A 32 3.41 -10.55 -6.19
C ALA A 32 4.06 -9.82 -5.00
N SER A 33 3.27 -9.49 -3.99
CA SER A 33 3.81 -9.15 -2.68
C SER A 33 4.09 -10.45 -1.94
N VAL A 34 5.33 -10.63 -1.47
CA VAL A 34 5.76 -11.83 -0.76
C VAL A 34 6.43 -11.40 0.53
N SER A 35 5.94 -11.93 1.65
CA SER A 35 6.55 -11.76 2.97
C SER A 35 6.83 -13.12 3.58
N GLU A 36 8.00 -13.30 4.17
CA GLU A 36 8.42 -14.58 4.75
C GLU A 36 7.54 -14.99 5.93
N THR A 37 7.03 -14.02 6.68
CA THR A 37 6.13 -14.28 7.81
C THR A 37 4.90 -13.37 7.78
N ALA A 38 3.83 -13.80 8.46
CA ALA A 38 2.65 -12.96 8.68
C ALA A 38 2.96 -11.69 9.47
N LEU A 39 3.96 -11.74 10.36
CA LEU A 39 4.44 -10.57 11.08
C LEU A 39 5.11 -9.57 10.15
N ASP A 40 5.92 -10.03 9.18
CA ASP A 40 6.55 -9.15 8.20
C ASP A 40 5.51 -8.53 7.25
N ALA A 41 4.50 -9.31 6.86
CA ALA A 41 3.35 -8.79 6.12
C ALA A 41 2.58 -7.74 6.94
N ALA A 42 2.30 -8.01 8.21
CA ALA A 42 1.61 -7.09 9.11
C ALA A 42 2.38 -5.78 9.32
N ARG A 43 3.71 -5.86 9.48
CA ARG A 43 4.59 -4.68 9.55
C ARG A 43 4.48 -3.84 8.27
N GLY A 44 4.52 -4.48 7.10
CA GLY A 44 4.35 -3.78 5.82
C GLY A 44 3.02 -3.02 5.73
N LEU A 45 1.92 -3.69 6.10
CA LEU A 45 0.57 -3.11 6.03
C LEU A 45 0.34 -2.00 7.06
N MET A 46 0.88 -2.15 8.27
CA MET A 46 0.65 -1.21 9.37
C MET A 46 1.66 -0.06 9.40
N GLN A 47 2.95 -0.38 9.26
CA GLN A 47 4.06 0.54 9.51
C GLN A 47 4.63 1.13 8.22
N GLY A 48 4.46 0.45 7.09
CA GLY A 48 4.83 0.94 5.76
C GLY A 48 3.79 1.85 5.11
N THR A 49 2.66 2.09 5.78
CA THR A 49 1.54 2.88 5.25
C THR A 49 1.19 4.03 6.19
N PRO A 50 0.42 5.05 5.75
CA PRO A 50 0.05 6.14 6.63
C PRO A 50 -0.91 5.72 7.77
N VAL A 51 -1.38 4.46 7.81
CA VAL A 51 -2.07 3.90 8.98
C VAL A 51 -1.25 4.08 10.24
N MET A 52 0.08 3.91 10.16
CA MET A 52 0.98 4.15 11.29
C MET A 52 0.87 5.56 11.85
N MET A 53 0.73 6.57 10.99
CA MET A 53 0.62 7.96 11.42
C MET A 53 -0.67 8.16 12.21
N ALA A 54 -1.79 7.65 11.69
CA ALA A 54 -3.08 7.72 12.37
C ALA A 54 -3.11 6.96 13.71
N VAL A 55 -2.35 5.86 13.83
CA VAL A 55 -2.18 5.15 15.11
C VAL A 55 -1.33 5.98 16.07
N LYS A 56 -0.18 6.52 15.61
CA LYS A 56 0.71 7.35 16.44
C LYS A 56 0.02 8.59 17.00
N GLU A 57 -0.81 9.25 16.20
CA GLU A 57 -1.58 10.42 16.62
C GLU A 57 -2.58 10.11 17.75
N ARG A 58 -3.10 8.87 17.79
CA ARG A 58 -4.05 8.44 18.82
C ARG A 58 -3.32 7.88 20.05
N ASP A 59 -2.46 6.91 19.84
CA ASP A 59 -1.65 6.27 20.88
C ASP A 59 -0.52 5.46 20.23
N ALA A 60 0.71 5.97 20.30
CA ALA A 60 1.89 5.30 19.75
C ALA A 60 2.20 3.94 20.42
N THR A 61 1.72 3.69 21.64
CA THR A 61 1.92 2.41 22.32
C THR A 61 1.13 1.27 21.66
N GLN A 62 0.11 1.59 20.86
CA GLN A 62 -0.73 0.61 20.17
C GLN A 62 -0.12 0.06 18.88
N ILE A 63 0.99 0.61 18.38
CA ILE A 63 1.57 0.16 17.10
C ILE A 63 1.91 -1.33 17.13
N GLN A 64 2.60 -1.79 18.18
CA GLN A 64 3.00 -3.19 18.30
C GLN A 64 1.80 -4.11 18.56
N PRO A 65 0.91 -3.84 19.54
CA PRO A 65 -0.30 -4.65 19.75
C PRO A 65 -1.18 -4.80 18.49
N LEU A 66 -1.36 -3.72 17.73
CA LEU A 66 -2.13 -3.77 16.49
C LEU A 66 -1.39 -4.55 15.39
N THR A 67 -0.07 -4.41 15.29
CA THR A 67 0.74 -5.20 14.35
C THR A 67 0.61 -6.70 14.66
N ASP A 68 0.67 -7.08 15.94
CA ASP A 68 0.53 -8.48 16.36
C ASP A 68 -0.87 -9.03 16.10
N ALA A 69 -1.92 -8.22 16.34
CA ALA A 69 -3.30 -8.59 16.03
C ALA A 69 -3.51 -8.82 14.51
N VAL A 70 -2.94 -7.96 13.67
CA VAL A 70 -2.97 -8.13 12.21
C VAL A 70 -2.18 -9.37 11.79
N ALA A 71 -1.01 -9.62 12.38
CA ALA A 71 -0.23 -10.82 12.10
C ALA A 71 -1.05 -12.10 12.42
N ALA A 72 -1.70 -12.16 13.58
CA ALA A 72 -2.55 -13.30 13.96
C ALA A 72 -3.74 -13.50 13.00
N ALA A 73 -4.35 -12.40 12.52
CA ALA A 73 -5.40 -12.48 11.50
C ALA A 73 -4.88 -13.03 10.17
N LEU A 74 -3.70 -12.56 9.72
CA LEU A 74 -3.05 -13.05 8.51
C LEU A 74 -2.66 -14.52 8.61
N GLU A 75 -2.17 -14.99 9.76
CA GLU A 75 -1.86 -16.42 9.95
C GLU A 75 -3.12 -17.28 9.85
N ARG A 76 -4.21 -16.86 10.51
CA ARG A 76 -5.49 -17.57 10.49
C ARG A 76 -6.10 -17.64 9.09
N GLU A 77 -6.04 -16.54 8.33
CA GLU A 77 -6.75 -16.40 7.07
C GLU A 77 -5.91 -16.79 5.84
N CYS A 78 -4.58 -16.66 5.92
CA CYS A 78 -3.68 -16.83 4.77
C CYS A 78 -2.66 -17.98 4.92
N GLY A 79 -2.48 -18.55 6.12
CA GLY A 79 -1.70 -19.78 6.31
C GLY A 79 -0.16 -19.67 6.22
N GLY A 80 0.47 -20.85 6.17
CA GLY A 80 1.77 -21.16 6.79
C GLY A 80 3.08 -20.71 6.13
N LYS A 81 3.08 -19.56 5.45
CA LYS A 81 4.28 -18.89 4.91
C LYS A 81 4.83 -19.49 3.59
N PRO A 82 5.34 -18.64 2.67
CA PRO A 82 5.34 -17.17 2.75
C PRO A 82 3.94 -16.58 2.50
N CYS A 83 3.63 -15.45 3.15
CA CYS A 83 2.40 -14.70 2.90
C CYS A 83 2.47 -14.09 1.50
N ARG A 84 1.48 -14.39 0.65
CA ARG A 84 1.42 -13.92 -0.74
C ARG A 84 0.20 -13.04 -0.93
N GLY A 85 0.42 -11.82 -1.40
CA GLY A 85 -0.61 -10.88 -1.82
C GLY A 85 -0.49 -10.54 -3.29
N LYS A 86 -1.62 -10.27 -3.95
CA LYS A 86 -1.59 -9.63 -5.27
C LYS A 86 -1.32 -8.14 -5.08
N MET A 87 -0.39 -7.59 -5.85
CA MET A 87 -0.11 -6.16 -5.91
C MET A 87 -0.15 -5.70 -7.36
N ARG A 88 -0.58 -4.46 -7.56
CA ARG A 88 -0.58 -3.81 -8.87
C ARG A 88 -0.04 -2.39 -8.73
N ALA A 89 1.02 -2.09 -9.45
CA ALA A 89 1.54 -0.74 -9.59
C ALA A 89 0.93 -0.08 -10.84
N LEU A 90 0.52 1.19 -10.72
CA LEU A 90 0.15 2.01 -11.87
C LEU A 90 1.34 2.89 -12.22
N VAL A 91 2.06 2.54 -13.29
CA VAL A 91 3.24 3.29 -13.73
C VAL A 91 2.82 4.32 -14.77
N TRP A 92 3.19 5.57 -14.55
CA TRP A 92 2.88 6.69 -15.43
C TRP A 92 4.16 7.22 -16.08
N ALA A 93 4.13 7.39 -17.40
CA ALA A 93 5.16 8.08 -18.17
C ALA A 93 4.51 9.23 -18.93
N ALA A 94 5.16 10.39 -18.94
CA ALA A 94 4.68 11.57 -19.63
C ALA A 94 5.87 12.47 -20.02
N THR A 95 5.66 13.33 -21.01
CA THR A 95 6.61 14.33 -21.48
C THR A 95 6.12 15.73 -21.05
N ARG A 96 7.04 16.68 -20.96
CA ARG A 96 6.70 18.08 -20.69
C ARG A 96 6.90 18.91 -21.94
#